data_AF-A0A536S7T8-F1
#
_entry.id   AF-A0A536S7T8-F1
#
_cell.length_a   1.000
_cell.length_b   1.000
_cell.length_c   1.000
_cell.angle_alpha   90.00
_cell.angle_beta   90.00
_cell.angle_gamma   90.00
#
_symmetry.space_group_name_H-M   'P 1'
#
loop_
_entity.id
_entity.type
_entity.pdbx_description
1 polymer ?
#
loop_
_entity_poly.entity_id
_entity_poly.type
_entity_poly.pdbx_seq_one_letter_code
_entity_poly.pdbx_strand_id
1 'polypeptide(L)'
;MSALRTEEVALPREIAPRVIVPIGRIDAAALRAISYASGIASHVTILQLRQGDSALQARRHLRQLGVARGAEFVEVPEGRDVTDRIARTLDLLAAEDPDRRIAVVIPSVVPRRPWLLPLHLDSLRLKLRLLGRRNTAVVDVPYHV
;
A
#
# COMPACT_ATOMS: atom_id res chain seq x y z
N MET A 1 -4.68 37.83 0.44
CA MET A 1 -3.68 36.78 0.12
C MET A 1 -2.78 36.59 1.33
N SER A 2 -3.22 35.77 2.29
CA SER A 2 -2.52 35.56 3.56
C SER A 2 -1.28 34.70 3.32
N ALA A 3 -0.10 35.28 3.49
CA ALA A 3 1.16 34.53 3.54
C ALA A 3 1.08 33.53 4.70
N LEU A 4 1.27 32.25 4.41
CA LEU A 4 1.45 31.23 5.43
C LEU A 4 2.71 31.60 6.20
N ARG A 5 2.54 32.06 7.45
CA ARG A 5 3.64 32.16 8.40
C ARG A 5 4.25 30.77 8.50
N THR A 6 5.52 30.67 8.13
CA THR A 6 6.39 29.56 8.48
C THR A 6 6.57 29.59 9.99
N GLU A 7 5.50 29.26 10.73
CA GLU A 7 5.67 28.76 12.08
C GLU A 7 6.57 27.53 11.92
N GLU A 8 7.56 27.46 12.78
CA GLU A 8 8.58 26.42 12.83
C GLU A 8 7.89 25.08 13.07
N VAL A 9 7.31 24.50 12.01
CA VAL A 9 6.76 23.16 12.02
C VAL A 9 7.98 22.29 12.23
N ALA A 10 8.26 21.97 13.49
CA ALA A 10 9.22 20.94 13.85
C ALA A 10 8.86 19.73 13.01
N LEU A 11 9.63 19.49 11.95
CA LEU A 11 9.40 18.35 11.08
C LEU A 11 9.47 17.14 12.00
N PRO A 12 8.39 16.36 12.12
CA PRO A 12 8.41 15.18 12.98
C PRO A 12 9.66 14.38 12.63
N ARG A 13 10.41 13.92 13.66
CA ARG A 13 11.63 13.13 13.47
C ARG A 13 11.39 12.15 12.32
N GLU A 14 12.30 12.13 11.36
CA GLU A 14 12.22 11.28 10.16
C GLU A 14 12.41 9.82 10.55
N ILE A 15 11.44 9.25 11.27
CA ILE A 15 11.31 7.81 11.43
C ILE A 15 10.89 7.30 10.06
N ALA A 16 11.75 6.48 9.44
CA ALA A 16 11.51 5.93 8.12
C ALA A 16 10.10 5.30 8.07
N PRO A 17 9.23 5.73 7.15
CA PRO A 17 7.85 5.27 7.12
C PRO A 17 7.79 3.76 6.92
N ARG A 18 6.79 3.12 7.52
CA ARG A 18 6.48 1.71 7.26
C ARG A 18 5.77 1.63 5.91
N VAL A 19 6.42 1.06 4.91
CA VAL A 19 5.84 0.90 3.56
C VAL A 19 5.10 -0.42 3.46
N ILE A 20 3.84 -0.36 3.06
CA ILE A 20 2.94 -1.51 2.99
C ILE A 20 2.39 -1.65 1.57
N VAL A 21 2.46 -2.85 1.00
CA VAL A 21 1.93 -3.17 -0.33
C VAL A 21 0.85 -4.23 -0.21
N PRO A 22 -0.45 -3.87 -0.28
CA PRO A 22 -1.53 -4.85 -0.34
C PRO A 22 -1.54 -5.56 -1.69
N ILE A 23 -1.46 -6.89 -1.69
CA ILE A 23 -1.57 -7.72 -2.90
C ILE A 23 -2.63 -8.81 -2.74
N GLY A 24 -3.53 -8.89 -3.71
CA GLY A 24 -4.48 -10.00 -3.84
C GLY A 24 -3.97 -11.13 -4.73
N ARG A 25 -3.12 -10.81 -5.71
CA ARG A 25 -2.51 -11.76 -6.66
C ARG A 25 -1.17 -11.19 -7.10
N ILE A 26 -0.29 -12.04 -7.62
CA ILE A 26 0.89 -11.57 -8.36
C ILE A 26 0.52 -11.45 -9.82
N ASP A 27 0.35 -10.22 -10.26
CA ASP A 27 0.26 -9.83 -11.66
C ASP A 27 1.19 -8.63 -11.90
N ALA A 28 1.22 -8.13 -13.14
CA ALA A 28 2.13 -7.06 -13.53
C ALA A 28 1.94 -5.76 -12.73
N ALA A 29 0.71 -5.46 -12.29
CA ALA A 29 0.42 -4.33 -11.43
C ALA A 29 1.03 -4.53 -10.03
N ALA A 30 0.87 -5.72 -9.45
CA ALA A 30 1.49 -6.06 -8.16
C ALA A 30 3.03 -6.00 -8.23
N LEU A 31 3.65 -6.55 -9.27
CA LEU A 31 5.10 -6.49 -9.45
C LEU A 31 5.61 -5.05 -9.57
N ARG A 32 4.89 -4.19 -10.30
CA ARG A 32 5.24 -2.78 -10.44
C ARG A 32 5.11 -2.01 -9.12
N ALA A 33 4.04 -2.25 -8.36
CA ALA A 33 3.85 -1.66 -7.04
C ALA A 33 4.93 -2.09 -6.04
N ILE A 34 5.29 -3.39 -6.02
CA ILE A 34 6.36 -3.90 -5.16
C ILE A 34 7.71 -3.29 -5.55
N SER A 35 8.03 -3.25 -6.85
CA SER A 35 9.27 -2.64 -7.35
C SER A 35 9.37 -1.16 -6.95
N TYR A 36 8.29 -0.40 -7.12
CA TYR A 36 8.21 0.99 -6.68
C TYR A 36 8.42 1.12 -5.16
N ALA A 37 7.73 0.30 -4.37
CA ALA A 37 7.85 0.29 -2.91
C ALA A 37 9.29 -0.01 -2.44
N SER A 38 9.94 -1.00 -3.06
CA SER A 38 11.35 -1.33 -2.80
C SER A 38 12.33 -0.22 -3.21
N GLY A 39 11.95 0.65 -4.14
CA GLY A 39 12.75 1.82 -4.53
C GLY A 39 12.68 2.99 -3.53
N ILE A 40 11.59 3.09 -2.76
CA ILE A 40 11.37 4.20 -1.81
C ILE A 40 11.64 3.83 -0.34
N ALA A 41 11.78 2.54 -0.03
CA ALA A 41 12.07 2.08 1.32
C ALA A 41 12.88 0.79 1.35
N SER A 42 13.80 0.71 2.33
CA SER A 42 14.62 -0.49 2.57
C SER A 42 13.85 -1.65 3.18
N HIS A 43 12.71 -1.36 3.84
CA HIS A 43 11.85 -2.37 4.47
C HIS A 43 10.42 -2.20 3.95
N VAL A 44 9.93 -3.24 3.27
CA VAL A 44 8.58 -3.28 2.68
C VAL A 44 7.80 -4.44 3.30
N THR A 45 6.61 -4.16 3.80
CA THR A 45 5.67 -5.20 4.24
C THR A 45 4.68 -5.47 3.12
N ILE A 46 4.68 -6.70 2.59
CA ILE A 46 3.72 -7.18 1.62
C ILE A 46 2.54 -7.79 2.38
N LEU A 47 1.39 -7.17 2.21
CA LEU A 47 0.15 -7.55 2.87
C LEU A 47 -0.66 -8.45 1.93
N GLN A 48 -0.67 -9.74 2.21
CA GLN A 48 -1.32 -10.75 1.38
C GLN A 48 -2.79 -10.89 1.76
N LEU A 49 -3.67 -10.55 0.82
CA LEU A 49 -5.12 -10.60 0.99
C LEU A 49 -5.70 -11.99 0.70
N ARG A 50 -4.94 -12.88 0.08
CA ARG A 50 -5.32 -14.29 -0.14
C ARG A 50 -4.45 -15.18 0.75
N GLN A 51 -5.05 -16.25 1.29
CA GLN A 51 -4.38 -17.22 2.17
C GLN A 51 -4.24 -18.59 1.50
N GLY A 52 -3.51 -19.49 2.16
CA GLY A 52 -3.32 -20.90 1.73
C GLY A 52 -2.21 -21.09 0.69
N ASP A 53 -2.26 -22.20 -0.05
CA ASP A 53 -1.20 -22.61 -0.98
C ASP A 53 -0.88 -21.55 -2.05
N SER A 54 -1.89 -20.75 -2.43
CA SER A 54 -1.72 -19.62 -3.36
C SER A 54 -0.79 -18.54 -2.80
N ALA A 55 -0.85 -18.25 -1.50
CA ALA A 55 0.00 -17.26 -0.83
C ALA A 55 1.46 -17.73 -0.76
N LEU A 56 1.68 -19.01 -0.46
CA LEU A 56 3.00 -19.64 -0.43
C LEU A 56 3.64 -19.71 -1.82
N GLN A 57 2.88 -20.11 -2.84
CA GLN A 57 3.34 -20.08 -4.23
C GLN A 57 3.68 -18.66 -4.66
N ALA A 58 2.86 -17.69 -4.26
CA ALA A 58 3.10 -16.29 -4.55
C ALA A 58 4.42 -15.79 -3.94
N ARG A 59 4.65 -16.06 -2.65
CA ARG A 59 5.93 -15.72 -1.97
C ARG A 59 7.13 -16.33 -2.69
N ARG A 60 7.05 -17.61 -3.05
CA ARG A 60 8.12 -18.31 -3.78
C ARG A 60 8.39 -17.66 -5.13
N HIS A 61 7.34 -17.35 -5.88
CA HIS A 61 7.45 -16.72 -7.19
C HIS A 61 8.09 -15.32 -7.12
N LEU A 62 7.69 -14.48 -6.16
CA LEU A 62 8.31 -13.16 -5.95
C LEU A 62 9.80 -13.29 -5.61
N ARG A 63 10.14 -14.20 -4.69
CA ARG A 63 11.54 -14.47 -4.33
C ARG A 63 12.37 -14.95 -5.53
N GLN A 64 11.82 -15.80 -6.38
CA GLN A 64 12.48 -16.26 -7.61
C GLN A 64 12.74 -15.11 -8.60
N LEU A 65 11.80 -14.18 -8.73
CA LEU A 65 11.95 -12.99 -9.57
C LEU A 65 12.95 -11.97 -8.99
N GLY A 66 13.44 -12.16 -7.77
CA GLY A 66 14.27 -11.18 -7.05
C GLY A 66 13.52 -9.90 -6.66
N VAL A 67 12.21 -9.85 -6.91
CA VAL A 67 11.31 -8.78 -6.54
C VAL A 67 10.90 -9.03 -5.08
N ALA A 68 10.94 -8.00 -4.22
CA ALA A 68 10.68 -8.11 -2.78
C ALA A 68 11.82 -8.72 -1.92
N ARG A 69 13.10 -8.50 -2.27
CA ARG A 69 14.20 -8.81 -1.35
C ARG A 69 14.03 -8.04 -0.03
N GLY A 70 14.11 -8.75 1.10
CA GLY A 70 13.94 -8.15 2.42
C GLY A 70 12.50 -7.78 2.77
N ALA A 71 11.51 -8.13 1.92
CA ALA A 71 10.13 -7.87 2.23
C ALA A 71 9.58 -8.87 3.26
N GLU A 72 8.84 -8.34 4.23
CA GLU A 72 8.06 -9.12 5.17
C GLU A 72 6.71 -9.48 4.54
N PHE A 73 6.24 -10.71 4.69
CA PHE A 73 4.92 -11.11 4.20
C PHE A 73 3.97 -11.32 5.37
N VAL A 74 2.89 -10.55 5.39
CA VAL A 74 1.84 -10.63 6.43
C VAL A 74 0.55 -11.08 5.77
N GLU A 75 -0.02 -12.18 6.27
CA GLU A 75 -1.33 -12.65 5.83
C GLU A 75 -2.44 -11.91 6.58
N VAL A 76 -3.43 -11.43 5.84
CA VAL A 76 -4.59 -10.78 6.45
C VAL A 76 -5.71 -11.80 6.62
N PRO A 77 -6.36 -11.86 7.80
CA PRO A 77 -7.50 -12.73 8.02
C PRO A 77 -8.57 -12.60 6.94
N GLU A 78 -9.32 -13.67 6.69
CA GLU A 78 -10.41 -13.65 5.71
C GLU A 78 -11.52 -12.67 6.12
N GLY A 79 -12.17 -12.06 5.13
CA GLY A 79 -13.24 -11.09 5.36
C GLY A 79 -13.91 -10.67 4.07
N ARG A 80 -15.13 -10.11 4.18
CA ARG A 80 -15.97 -9.80 3.02
C ARG A 80 -15.51 -8.61 2.19
N ASP A 81 -14.90 -7.60 2.80
CA ASP A 81 -14.47 -6.38 2.10
C ASP A 81 -12.94 -6.21 2.21
N VAL A 82 -12.26 -6.14 1.06
CA VAL A 82 -10.82 -5.92 0.95
C VAL A 82 -10.40 -4.58 1.54
N THR A 83 -11.19 -3.54 1.33
CA THR A 83 -10.95 -2.19 1.86
C THR A 83 -10.99 -2.21 3.37
N ASP A 84 -11.99 -2.86 3.97
CA ASP A 84 -12.12 -2.98 5.43
C ASP A 84 -10.98 -3.82 6.04
N ARG A 85 -10.52 -4.86 5.33
CA ARG A 85 -9.40 -5.69 5.76
C ARG A 85 -8.10 -4.90 5.80
N ILE A 86 -7.79 -4.19 4.70
CA ILE A 86 -6.64 -3.28 4.65
C ILE A 86 -6.76 -2.22 5.75
N ALA A 87 -7.93 -1.58 5.88
CA ALA A 87 -8.12 -0.52 6.87
C ALA A 87 -7.86 -1.00 8.30
N ARG A 88 -8.40 -2.17 8.68
CA ARG A 88 -8.20 -2.80 10.00
C ARG A 88 -6.76 -3.19 10.24
N THR A 89 -6.08 -3.79 9.26
CA THR A 89 -4.66 -4.11 9.43
C THR A 89 -3.85 -2.84 9.63
N LEU A 90 -4.14 -1.77 8.89
CA LEU A 90 -3.49 -0.47 9.11
C LEU A 90 -3.80 0.11 10.50
N ASP A 91 -5.01 -0.09 11.05
CA ASP A 91 -5.34 0.36 12.42
C ASP A 91 -4.47 -0.35 13.46
N LEU A 92 -4.29 -1.67 13.31
CA LEU A 92 -3.44 -2.46 14.21
C LEU A 92 -1.98 -1.97 14.13
N LEU A 93 -1.45 -1.77 12.92
CA LEU A 93 -0.06 -1.32 12.73
C LEU A 93 0.16 0.12 13.21
N ALA A 94 -0.85 0.98 13.08
CA ALA A 94 -0.80 2.34 13.62
C ALA A 94 -0.91 2.37 15.15
N ALA A 95 -1.60 1.40 15.76
CA ALA A 95 -1.68 1.26 17.21
C ALA A 95 -0.38 0.69 17.81
N GLU A 96 0.35 -0.15 17.07
CA GLU A 96 1.67 -0.67 17.46
C GLU A 96 2.74 0.42 17.54
N ASP A 97 2.75 1.36 16.59
CA ASP A 97 3.75 2.43 16.49
C ASP A 97 3.09 3.75 16.02
N PRO A 98 2.46 4.51 16.94
CA PRO A 98 1.67 5.70 16.59
C PRO A 98 2.48 6.85 15.98
N ASP A 99 3.77 6.94 16.32
CA ASP A 99 4.67 8.00 15.87
C ASP A 99 5.25 7.73 14.47
N ARG A 100 5.16 6.48 14.00
CA ARG A 100 5.67 6.08 12.69
C ARG A 100 4.63 6.24 11.60
N ARG A 101 5.00 6.95 10.54
CA ARG A 101 4.16 7.13 9.36
C ARG A 101 4.01 5.82 8.60
N ILE A 102 2.82 5.56 8.08
CA ILE A 102 2.53 4.40 7.24
C ILE A 102 2.32 4.88 5.80
N ALA A 103 3.04 4.29 4.86
CA ALA A 103 2.85 4.55 3.43
C ALA A 103 2.26 3.31 2.76
N VAL A 104 1.05 3.42 2.23
CA VAL A 104 0.36 2.32 1.56
C VAL A 104 0.50 2.48 0.05
N VAL A 105 1.21 1.55 -0.58
CA VAL A 105 1.47 1.54 -2.02
C VAL A 105 0.48 0.60 -2.69
N ILE A 106 -0.53 1.16 -3.36
CA ILE A 106 -1.63 0.40 -3.94
C ILE A 106 -1.33 0.12 -5.42
N PRO A 107 -1.34 -1.16 -5.86
CA PRO A 107 -1.33 -1.48 -7.28
C PRO A 107 -2.68 -1.10 -7.92
N SER A 108 -2.64 -0.31 -9.00
CA SER A 108 -3.83 0.00 -9.80
C SER A 108 -3.62 -0.37 -11.26
N VAL A 109 -4.69 -0.84 -11.92
CA VAL A 109 -4.69 -1.13 -13.37
C VAL A 109 -5.48 -0.04 -14.07
N VAL A 110 -4.83 0.66 -15.00
CA VAL A 110 -5.42 1.73 -15.80
C VAL A 110 -5.60 1.22 -17.24
N PRO A 111 -6.84 1.03 -17.72
CA PRO A 111 -7.10 0.65 -19.10
C PRO A 111 -6.73 1.76 -20.09
N ARG A 112 -6.40 1.43 -21.35
CA ARG A 112 -6.09 2.38 -22.45
C ARG A 112 -7.13 3.48 -22.67
N ARG A 113 -8.38 3.28 -22.22
CA ARG A 113 -9.48 4.24 -22.32
C ARG A 113 -9.96 4.61 -20.91
N PRO A 114 -9.28 5.56 -20.23
CA PRO A 114 -9.56 5.88 -18.84
C PRO A 114 -10.95 6.53 -18.62
N TRP A 115 -11.59 7.04 -19.67
CA TRP A 115 -12.96 7.57 -19.62
C TRP A 115 -14.05 6.47 -19.58
N LEU A 116 -13.71 5.20 -19.80
CA LEU A 116 -14.61 4.05 -19.59
C LEU A 116 -14.54 3.52 -18.15
N LEU A 117 -13.70 4.08 -17.29
CA LEU A 117 -13.67 3.78 -15.87
C LEU A 117 -14.93 4.43 -15.26
N PRO A 118 -15.95 3.67 -14.83
CA PRO A 118 -16.94 4.29 -13.96
C PRO A 118 -16.21 4.79 -12.71
N LEU A 119 -16.73 5.86 -12.11
CA LEU A 119 -16.32 6.45 -10.83
C LEU A 119 -16.44 5.48 -9.62
N HIS A 120 -16.42 4.16 -9.87
CA HIS A 120 -16.55 3.06 -8.93
C HIS A 120 -15.22 2.38 -8.57
N LEU A 121 -14.08 2.94 -8.98
CA LEU A 121 -12.77 2.41 -8.63
C LEU A 121 -12.63 2.29 -7.11
N ASP A 122 -12.54 1.05 -6.61
CA ASP A 122 -12.26 0.75 -5.20
C ASP A 122 -10.98 1.44 -4.70
N SER A 123 -10.05 1.79 -5.60
CA SER A 123 -8.86 2.59 -5.30
C SER A 123 -9.19 4.04 -4.90
N LEU A 124 -10.22 4.68 -5.49
CA LEU A 124 -10.69 6.00 -5.07
C LEU A 124 -11.39 5.92 -3.72
N ARG A 125 -12.20 4.89 -3.47
CA ARG A 125 -12.84 4.66 -2.17
C ARG A 125 -11.81 4.42 -1.08
N LEU A 126 -10.80 3.58 -1.34
CA LEU A 126 -9.70 3.33 -0.43
C LEU A 126 -8.89 4.61 -0.19
N LYS A 127 -8.55 5.36 -1.23
CA LYS A 127 -7.84 6.65 -1.11
C LYS A 127 -8.63 7.65 -0.28
N LEU A 128 -9.92 7.85 -0.55
CA LEU A 128 -10.79 8.75 0.22
C LEU A 128 -10.91 8.31 1.68
N ARG A 129 -11.02 7.01 1.95
CA ARG A 129 -11.08 6.47 3.31
C ARG A 129 -9.77 6.60 4.08
N LEU A 130 -8.64 6.54 3.37
CA LEU A 130 -7.31 6.72 3.96
C LEU A 130 -6.92 8.20 4.10
N LEU A 131 -7.47 9.12 3.29
CA LEU A 131 -7.24 10.57 3.42
C LEU A 131 -7.72 11.15 4.75
N GLY A 132 -8.71 10.53 5.39
CA GLY A 132 -9.17 10.91 6.73
C GLY A 132 -8.25 10.46 7.86
N ARG A 133 -7.22 9.66 7.58
CA ARG A 133 -6.33 9.07 8.59
C ARG A 133 -5.10 9.95 8.78
N ARG A 134 -4.82 10.28 10.03
CA ARG A 134 -3.55 10.93 10.40
C ARG A 134 -2.40 9.94 10.17
N ASN A 135 -1.23 10.46 9.79
CA ASN A 135 0.00 9.70 9.59
C ASN A 135 -0.03 8.57 8.52
N THR A 136 -1.01 8.56 7.62
CA THR A 136 -1.08 7.60 6.51
C THR A 136 -0.92 8.29 5.16
N ALA A 137 0.12 7.94 4.40
CA ALA A 137 0.29 8.33 3.01
C ALA A 137 -0.21 7.22 2.09
N VAL A 138 -0.92 7.59 1.02
CA VAL A 138 -1.38 6.64 0.02
C VAL A 138 -0.71 6.94 -1.30
N VAL A 139 0.00 5.95 -1.83
CA VAL A 139 0.66 6.03 -3.14
C VAL A 139 -0.03 5.08 -4.09
N ASP A 140 -0.62 5.62 -5.14
CA ASP A 140 -1.24 4.82 -6.20
C ASP A 140 -0.21 4.57 -7.30
N VAL A 141 0.04 3.31 -7.65
CA VAL A 141 1.02 2.91 -8.67
C VAL A 141 0.27 2.37 -9.89
N PRO A 142 0.07 3.20 -10.93
CA PRO A 142 -0.70 2.79 -12.09
C PRO A 142 0.09 1.87 -13.01
N TYR A 143 -0.54 0.78 -13.40
CA TYR A 143 -0.12 -0.14 -14.45
C TYR A 143 -1.04 0.01 -15.65
N HIS A 144 -0.49 0.48 -16.77
CA HIS A 144 -1.24 0.66 -18.00
C HIS A 144 -1.24 -0.67 -18.78
N VAL A 145 -2.44 -1.17 -19.10
CA VAL A 145 -2.68 -2.34 -19.99
C VAL A 145 -3.05 -1.89 -21.39
#